data_AF-A0A7V1FAP9-F1
#
_entry.id   AF-A0A7V1FAP9-F1
#
_cell.length_a   1.000
_cell.length_b   1.000
_cell.length_c   1.000
_cell.angle_alpha   90.00
_cell.angle_beta   90.00
_cell.angle_gamma   90.00
#
_symmetry.space_group_name_H-M   'P 1'
#
loop_
_entity.id
_entity.type
_entity.pdbx_description
1 polymer ?
#
loop_
_entity_poly.entity_id
_entity_poly.type
_entity_poly.pdbx_seq_one_letter_code
_entity_poly.pdbx_strand_id
1 'polypeptide(L)'
;SQSRVKSMALIHEKLYQSQDLANINFSEYIKSLTKYLFRTYGTADKNIQLAVDVENVALALDSAIPCGLIINELVSNALKYAFKNKNGDDPSASSQSNRIEVRVSQNSDGKYKLIVRDNGSGFPETIDFRNTRSLGLQLVNNLTKQLEGTVELRNNHGTEFEITF
;
A
#
# COMPACT_ATOMS: atom_id res chain seq x y z
N SER A 1 3.62 14.02 10.75
CA SER A 1 3.54 12.57 11.04
C SER A 1 2.44 12.22 12.03
N GLN A 2 1.19 12.67 11.81
CA GLN A 2 0.01 12.32 12.61
C GLN A 2 -0.79 11.17 11.99
N SER A 3 -0.89 11.13 10.65
CA SER A 3 -1.60 10.06 9.92
C SER A 3 -1.00 8.68 10.17
N ARG A 4 0.34 8.57 10.29
CA ARG A 4 1.04 7.33 10.64
C ARG A 4 0.67 6.82 12.04
N VAL A 5 0.67 7.70 13.04
CA VAL A 5 0.33 7.35 14.42
C VAL A 5 -1.15 6.95 14.54
N LYS A 6 -2.05 7.67 13.84
CA LYS A 6 -3.47 7.29 13.77
C LYS A 6 -3.69 5.98 13.02
N SER A 7 -3.01 5.75 11.89
CA SER A 7 -3.08 4.46 11.19
C SER A 7 -2.54 3.35 12.07
N MET A 8 -1.41 3.53 12.78
CA MET A 8 -0.90 2.57 13.76
C MET A 8 -1.89 2.31 14.89
N ALA A 9 -2.57 3.34 15.41
CA ALA A 9 -3.61 3.18 16.42
C ALA A 9 -4.83 2.43 15.88
N LEU A 10 -5.25 2.70 14.63
CA LEU A 10 -6.35 1.98 13.95
C LEU A 10 -5.99 0.53 13.64
N ILE A 11 -4.74 0.28 13.25
CA ILE A 11 -4.15 -1.05 13.08
C ILE A 11 -4.19 -1.77 14.42
N HIS A 12 -3.69 -1.14 15.49
CA HIS A 12 -3.68 -1.70 16.82
C HIS A 12 -5.10 -1.96 17.37
N GLU A 13 -6.04 -1.05 17.14
CA GLU A 13 -7.42 -1.17 17.59
C GLU A 13 -8.17 -2.29 16.83
N LYS A 14 -8.06 -2.34 15.50
CA LYS A 14 -8.75 -3.34 14.68
C LYS A 14 -8.16 -4.75 14.83
N LEU A 15 -6.84 -4.88 15.03
CA LEU A 15 -6.19 -6.17 15.25
C LEU A 15 -6.52 -6.75 16.64
N TYR A 16 -6.66 -5.91 17.67
CA TYR A 16 -6.97 -6.39 19.03
C TYR A 16 -8.48 -6.54 19.30
N GLN A 17 -9.36 -5.87 18.54
CA GLN A 17 -10.81 -6.03 18.68
C GLN A 17 -11.38 -7.31 18.05
N SER A 18 -10.65 -7.99 17.15
CA SER A 18 -11.06 -9.32 16.71
C SER A 18 -10.81 -10.31 17.85
N GLN A 19 -11.88 -10.84 18.44
CA GLN A 19 -11.85 -11.79 19.57
C GLN A 19 -11.07 -13.09 19.29
N ASP A 20 -10.63 -13.30 18.06
CA ASP A 20 -9.84 -14.43 17.63
C ASP A 20 -8.54 -13.93 16.95
N LEU A 21 -7.56 -13.55 17.78
CA LEU A 21 -6.22 -13.10 17.36
C LEU A 21 -5.48 -14.13 16.48
N ALA A 22 -5.97 -15.38 16.46
CA ALA A 22 -5.43 -16.46 15.65
C ALA A 22 -5.88 -16.42 14.17
N ASN A 23 -6.97 -15.73 13.85
CA ASN A 23 -7.57 -15.73 12.50
C ASN A 23 -8.09 -14.32 12.13
N ILE A 24 -7.17 -13.38 11.92
CA ILE A 24 -7.54 -12.08 11.34
C ILE A 24 -7.99 -12.31 9.90
N ASN A 25 -9.19 -11.84 9.56
CA ASN A 25 -9.60 -11.73 8.17
C ASN A 25 -8.79 -10.61 7.50
N PHE A 26 -7.62 -10.99 6.96
CA PHE A 26 -6.66 -10.06 6.40
C PHE A 26 -7.26 -9.27 5.22
N SER A 27 -8.14 -9.89 4.43
CA SER A 27 -8.86 -9.23 3.34
C SER A 27 -9.73 -8.07 3.84
N GLU A 28 -10.54 -8.29 4.88
CA GLU A 28 -11.38 -7.24 5.48
C GLU A 28 -10.56 -6.12 6.10
N TYR A 29 -9.44 -6.47 6.74
CA TYR A 29 -8.50 -5.52 7.30
C TYR A 29 -7.91 -4.59 6.22
N ILE A 30 -7.37 -5.14 5.13
CA ILE A 30 -6.80 -4.33 4.04
C ILE A 30 -7.85 -3.48 3.34
N LYS A 31 -9.06 -4.01 3.11
CA LYS A 31 -10.19 -3.22 2.58
C LYS A 31 -10.54 -2.04 3.50
N SER A 32 -10.56 -2.26 4.81
CA SER A 32 -10.84 -1.20 5.79
C SER A 32 -9.75 -0.14 5.83
N LEU A 33 -8.48 -0.57 5.84
CA LEU A 33 -7.31 0.30 5.83
C LEU A 33 -7.28 1.20 4.60
N THR A 34 -7.38 0.61 3.41
CA THR A 34 -7.33 1.36 2.14
C THR A 34 -8.51 2.33 2.01
N LYS A 35 -9.72 1.93 2.40
CA LYS A 35 -10.90 2.81 2.44
C LYS A 35 -10.71 3.99 3.39
N TYR A 36 -10.12 3.76 4.57
CA TYR A 36 -9.78 4.83 5.52
C TYR A 36 -8.77 5.83 4.93
N LEU A 37 -7.73 5.33 4.24
CA LEU A 37 -6.74 6.20 3.59
C LEU A 37 -7.38 7.06 2.51
N PHE A 38 -8.22 6.47 1.65
CA PHE A 38 -8.91 7.21 0.60
C PHE A 38 -9.82 8.33 1.14
N ARG A 39 -10.49 8.10 2.27
CA ARG A 39 -11.27 9.13 2.99
C ARG A 39 -10.35 10.21 3.56
N THR A 40 -9.25 9.82 4.20
CA THR A 40 -8.31 10.73 4.87
C THR A 40 -7.63 11.68 3.87
N TYR A 41 -7.28 11.20 2.68
CA TYR A 41 -6.59 12.01 1.66
C TYR A 41 -7.54 12.78 0.71
N GLY A 42 -8.85 12.76 0.95
CA GLY A 42 -9.82 13.58 0.19
C GLY A 42 -9.85 13.22 -1.30
N THR A 43 -9.99 11.94 -1.63
CA THR A 43 -9.92 11.45 -3.02
C THR A 43 -11.17 11.69 -3.86
N ALA A 44 -12.27 12.17 -3.25
CA ALA A 44 -13.54 12.44 -3.94
C ALA A 44 -13.37 13.39 -5.13
N ASP A 45 -12.47 14.38 -5.02
CA ASP A 45 -12.22 15.37 -6.07
C ASP A 45 -11.21 14.90 -7.13
N LYS A 46 -10.54 13.75 -6.93
CA LYS A 46 -9.43 13.28 -7.78
C LYS A 46 -9.79 12.13 -8.72
N ASN A 47 -11.03 11.65 -8.67
CA ASN A 47 -11.54 10.52 -9.47
C ASN A 47 -10.58 9.31 -9.47
N ILE A 48 -10.05 8.95 -8.29
CA ILE A 48 -9.12 7.82 -8.13
C ILE A 48 -9.93 6.58 -7.76
N GLN A 49 -9.86 5.56 -8.61
CA GLN A 49 -10.45 4.25 -8.37
C GLN A 49 -9.52 3.40 -7.51
N LEU A 50 -10.08 2.72 -6.52
CA LEU A 50 -9.39 1.75 -5.69
C LEU A 50 -9.80 0.34 -6.08
N ALA A 51 -8.84 -0.49 -6.49
CA ALA A 51 -9.01 -1.92 -6.66
C ALA A 51 -8.27 -2.66 -5.52
N VAL A 52 -8.99 -3.47 -4.75
CA VAL A 52 -8.41 -4.31 -3.70
C VAL A 52 -8.76 -5.76 -3.99
N ASP A 53 -7.74 -6.55 -4.28
CA ASP A 53 -7.87 -7.98 -4.58
C ASP A 53 -7.01 -8.77 -3.59
N VAL A 54 -7.63 -9.28 -2.53
CA VAL A 54 -6.94 -10.03 -1.48
C VAL A 54 -7.57 -11.41 -1.46
N GLU A 55 -6.79 -12.40 -1.91
CA GLU A 55 -7.13 -13.80 -1.81
C GLU A 55 -7.32 -14.19 -0.33
N ASN A 56 -8.00 -15.32 -0.08
CA ASN A 56 -8.21 -15.81 1.28
C ASN A 56 -6.90 -16.36 1.86
N VAL A 57 -6.02 -15.44 2.26
CA VAL A 57 -4.69 -15.72 2.82
C VAL A 57 -4.75 -15.76 4.34
N ALA A 58 -4.21 -16.82 4.93
CA ALA A 58 -4.10 -16.98 6.38
C ALA A 58 -2.75 -16.44 6.86
N LEU A 59 -2.64 -15.11 6.99
CA LEU A 59 -1.44 -14.47 7.52
C LEU A 59 -1.46 -14.45 9.05
N ALA A 60 -0.39 -14.98 9.66
CA ALA A 60 -0.17 -14.83 11.09
C ALA A 60 -0.01 -13.34 11.46
N LEU A 61 -0.31 -12.99 12.72
CA LEU A 61 -0.26 -11.61 13.20
C LEU A 61 1.11 -10.95 12.95
N ASP A 62 2.18 -11.70 13.19
CA ASP A 62 3.56 -11.25 13.01
C ASP A 62 3.88 -10.86 11.55
N SER A 63 3.13 -11.38 10.58
CA SER A 63 3.24 -11.02 9.17
C SER A 63 2.17 -10.03 8.72
N ALA A 64 0.96 -10.11 9.29
CA ALA A 64 -0.16 -9.24 8.95
C ALA A 64 0.11 -7.77 9.32
N ILE A 65 0.73 -7.52 10.49
CA ILE A 65 1.11 -6.18 10.95
C ILE A 65 2.10 -5.50 9.98
N PRO A 66 3.30 -6.06 9.73
CA PRO A 66 4.25 -5.44 8.82
C PRO A 66 3.68 -5.30 7.41
N CYS A 67 2.94 -6.29 6.90
CA CYS A 67 2.28 -6.20 5.60
C CYS A 67 1.30 -5.03 5.51
N GLY A 68 0.42 -4.87 6.52
CA GLY A 68 -0.52 -3.76 6.56
C GLY A 68 0.16 -2.38 6.66
N LEU A 69 1.28 -2.27 7.39
CA LEU A 69 2.06 -1.03 7.47
C LEU A 69 2.77 -0.70 6.15
N ILE A 70 3.28 -1.71 5.43
CA ILE A 70 3.82 -1.54 4.08
C ILE A 70 2.73 -0.99 3.15
N ILE A 71 1.56 -1.62 3.12
CA ILE A 71 0.41 -1.17 2.31
C ILE A 71 0.03 0.28 2.65
N ASN A 72 -0.04 0.62 3.94
CA ASN A 72 -0.36 1.97 4.38
C ASN A 72 0.60 3.02 3.82
N GLU A 73 1.91 2.77 3.91
CA GLU A 73 2.91 3.70 3.37
C GLU A 73 2.87 3.79 1.86
N LEU A 74 2.80 2.66 1.15
CA LEU A 74 2.81 2.64 -0.31
C LEU A 74 1.54 3.27 -0.91
N VAL A 75 0.36 2.93 -0.38
CA VAL A 75 -0.91 3.55 -0.80
C VAL A 75 -0.95 5.03 -0.44
N SER A 76 -0.45 5.41 0.75
CA SER A 76 -0.33 6.83 1.12
C SER A 76 0.59 7.58 0.15
N ASN A 77 1.69 6.97 -0.29
CA ASN A 77 2.60 7.59 -1.25
C ASN A 77 1.94 7.75 -2.62
N ALA A 78 1.24 6.72 -3.12
CA ALA A 78 0.49 6.82 -4.37
C ALA A 78 -0.54 7.96 -4.31
N LEU A 79 -1.36 8.02 -3.26
CA LEU A 79 -2.36 9.08 -3.05
C LEU A 79 -1.75 10.49 -2.96
N LYS A 80 -0.55 10.61 -2.39
CA LYS A 80 0.14 11.89 -2.24
C LYS A 80 0.87 12.34 -3.49
N TYR A 81 1.41 11.43 -4.29
CA TYR A 81 2.42 11.76 -5.28
C TYR A 81 2.07 11.31 -6.70
N ALA A 82 1.40 10.15 -6.88
CA ALA A 82 1.18 9.56 -8.19
C ALA A 82 0.29 10.42 -9.11
N PHE A 83 -0.69 11.12 -8.54
CA PHE A 83 -1.68 11.89 -9.30
C PHE A 83 -1.60 13.40 -9.04
N LYS A 84 -0.40 13.90 -8.71
CA LYS A 84 -0.17 15.34 -8.67
C LYS A 84 0.08 15.84 -10.09
N ASN A 85 -0.75 16.77 -10.57
CA ASN A 85 -0.54 17.42 -11.86
C ASN A 85 0.82 18.10 -11.90
N LYS A 86 1.65 17.74 -12.88
CA LYS A 86 2.93 18.40 -13.08
C LYS A 86 2.78 19.83 -13.62
N ASN A 87 1.64 20.16 -14.26
CA ASN A 87 1.47 21.40 -15.03
C ASN A 87 0.19 22.24 -14.76
N GLY A 88 -0.65 21.88 -13.77
CA GLY A 88 -1.88 22.62 -13.49
C GLY A 88 -3.07 22.31 -14.42
N ASP A 89 -2.90 21.47 -15.43
CA ASP A 89 -4.02 20.93 -16.22
C ASP A 89 -4.91 20.02 -15.37
N ASP A 90 -6.23 20.10 -15.54
CA ASP A 90 -7.20 19.27 -14.83
C ASP A 90 -6.85 17.77 -14.96
N PRO A 91 -6.75 16.97 -13.87
CA PRO A 91 -6.52 15.53 -13.99
C PRO A 91 -7.61 14.82 -14.82
N SER A 92 -8.78 15.45 -15.00
CA SER A 92 -9.84 15.00 -15.89
C SER A 92 -9.53 15.15 -17.38
N ALA A 93 -8.46 15.85 -17.76
CA ALA A 93 -8.07 16.06 -19.16
C ALA A 93 -7.40 14.83 -19.79
N SER A 94 -6.92 13.88 -18.98
CA SER A 94 -6.51 12.56 -19.47
C SER A 94 -7.72 11.62 -19.52
N SER A 95 -7.98 10.97 -20.65
CA SER A 95 -9.09 10.01 -20.78
C SER A 95 -8.93 8.73 -19.94
N GLN A 96 -7.82 8.58 -19.22
CA GLN A 96 -7.53 7.42 -18.41
C GLN A 96 -7.92 7.68 -16.95
N SER A 97 -8.76 6.82 -16.37
CA SER A 97 -9.12 6.92 -14.96
C SER A 97 -7.90 6.65 -14.07
N ASN A 98 -7.69 7.50 -13.06
CA ASN A 98 -6.68 7.28 -12.03
C ASN A 98 -7.03 6.02 -11.24
N ARG A 99 -6.07 5.14 -11.00
CA ARG A 99 -6.27 3.85 -10.33
C ARG A 99 -5.11 3.53 -9.41
N ILE A 100 -5.46 3.10 -8.20
CA ILE A 100 -4.56 2.42 -7.27
C ILE A 100 -5.07 0.99 -7.10
N GLU A 101 -4.15 0.05 -7.11
CA GLU A 101 -4.41 -1.37 -6.95
C GLU A 101 -3.57 -1.94 -5.80
N VAL A 102 -4.22 -2.71 -4.94
CA VAL A 102 -3.58 -3.51 -3.90
C VAL A 102 -3.96 -4.96 -4.14
N ARG A 103 -2.97 -5.82 -4.39
CA ARG A 103 -3.18 -7.26 -4.51
C ARG A 103 -2.39 -8.03 -3.47
N VAL A 104 -3.02 -9.03 -2.87
CA VAL A 104 -2.34 -9.99 -2.00
C VAL A 104 -2.78 -11.39 -2.38
N SER A 105 -1.81 -12.22 -2.75
CA SER A 105 -2.03 -13.61 -3.17
C SER A 105 -0.98 -14.53 -2.55
N GLN A 106 -1.24 -15.83 -2.57
CA GLN A 106 -0.24 -16.84 -2.23
C GLN A 106 0.23 -17.54 -3.50
N ASN A 107 1.54 -17.65 -3.70
CA ASN A 107 2.09 -18.39 -4.83
C ASN A 107 2.10 -19.91 -4.57
N SER A 108 2.42 -20.70 -5.59
CA SER A 108 2.48 -22.16 -5.50
C SER A 108 3.48 -22.69 -4.48
N ASP A 109 4.49 -21.89 -4.13
CA ASP A 109 5.56 -22.25 -3.21
C ASP A 109 5.19 -21.91 -1.75
N GLY A 110 3.96 -21.44 -1.51
CA GLY A 110 3.46 -21.05 -0.19
C GLY A 110 3.88 -19.65 0.27
N LYS A 111 4.63 -18.90 -0.55
CA LYS A 111 5.02 -17.52 -0.26
C LYS A 111 3.90 -16.55 -0.62
N TYR A 112 3.78 -15.50 0.17
CA TYR A 112 2.87 -14.40 -0.09
C TYR A 112 3.48 -13.41 -1.06
N LYS A 113 2.61 -12.85 -1.91
CA LYS A 113 2.93 -11.81 -2.85
C LYS A 113 2.02 -10.61 -2.62
N LEU A 114 2.61 -9.49 -2.24
CA LEU A 114 1.95 -8.20 -2.12
C LEU A 114 2.33 -7.33 -3.33
N ILE A 115 1.34 -6.81 -4.03
CA ILE A 115 1.50 -5.82 -5.10
C ILE A 115 0.77 -4.55 -4.68
N VAL A 116 1.46 -3.41 -4.70
CA VAL A 116 0.84 -2.07 -4.63
C VAL A 116 1.22 -1.31 -5.88
N ARG A 117 0.22 -0.97 -6.69
CA ARG A 117 0.41 -0.33 -7.99
C ARG A 117 -0.44 0.92 -8.13
N ASP A 118 0.10 1.93 -8.79
CA ASP A 118 -0.65 3.05 -9.37
C ASP A 118 -0.38 3.19 -10.86
N ASN A 119 -1.25 3.90 -11.59
CA ASN A 119 -1.04 4.31 -12.97
C ASN A 119 -0.70 5.80 -13.11
N GLY A 120 -0.09 6.39 -12.08
CA GLY A 120 0.22 7.82 -12.06
C GLY A 120 1.54 8.15 -12.73
N SER A 121 2.19 9.23 -12.27
CA SER A 121 3.39 9.80 -12.88
C SER A 121 4.67 8.95 -12.76
N GLY A 122 4.60 7.78 -12.13
CA GLY A 122 5.74 6.92 -11.83
C GLY A 122 6.59 7.41 -10.65
N PHE A 123 7.56 6.57 -10.29
CA PHE A 123 8.54 6.80 -9.24
C PHE A 123 9.72 7.65 -9.78
N PRO A 124 10.22 8.64 -9.02
CA PRO A 124 11.35 9.44 -9.48
C PRO A 124 12.64 8.62 -9.61
N GLU A 125 13.29 8.66 -10.79
CA GLU A 125 14.57 7.98 -11.04
C GLU A 125 15.72 8.48 -10.14
N THR A 126 15.60 9.71 -9.64
CA THR A 126 16.58 10.32 -8.74
C THR A 126 16.55 9.76 -7.32
N ILE A 127 15.53 8.95 -6.98
CA ILE A 127 15.38 8.35 -5.65
C ILE A 127 15.75 6.87 -5.74
N ASP A 128 16.85 6.50 -5.10
CA ASP A 128 17.11 5.10 -4.78
C ASP A 128 16.23 4.69 -3.59
N PHE A 129 15.16 3.93 -3.85
CA PHE A 129 14.25 3.48 -2.80
C PHE A 129 14.90 2.54 -1.79
N ARG A 130 15.99 1.84 -2.16
CA ARG A 130 16.75 0.93 -1.28
C ARG A 130 17.72 1.70 -0.37
N ASN A 131 18.20 2.86 -0.83
CA ASN A 131 19.11 3.75 -0.09
C ASN A 131 18.59 5.19 0.00
N THR A 132 17.40 5.35 0.57
CA THR A 132 16.70 6.64 0.69
C THR A 132 16.72 7.19 2.12
N ARG A 133 16.69 8.53 2.24
CA ARG A 133 16.47 9.25 3.50
C ARG A 133 14.99 9.36 3.87
N SER A 134 14.09 8.94 2.99
CA SER A 134 12.65 8.95 3.24
C SER A 134 12.28 7.91 4.30
N LEU A 135 11.83 8.37 5.46
CA LEU A 135 11.40 7.51 6.57
C LEU A 135 10.34 6.47 6.16
N GLY A 136 9.43 6.83 5.26
CA GLY A 136 8.37 5.91 4.79
C GLY A 136 8.93 4.75 3.98
N LEU A 137 9.90 5.01 3.10
CA LEU A 137 10.53 3.97 2.29
C LEU A 137 11.54 3.15 3.11
N GLN A 138 12.23 3.77 4.06
CA GLN A 138 13.04 3.04 5.06
C GLN A 138 12.16 2.07 5.87
N LEU A 139 10.96 2.48 6.26
CA LEU A 139 10.00 1.61 6.93
C LEU A 139 9.60 0.43 6.04
N VAL A 140 9.27 0.67 4.76
CA VAL A 140 8.95 -0.41 3.80
C VAL A 140 10.10 -1.42 3.70
N ASN A 141 11.34 -0.95 3.56
CA ASN A 141 12.51 -1.85 3.48
C ASN A 141 12.72 -2.65 4.77
N ASN A 142 12.58 -2.02 5.93
CA ASN A 142 12.78 -2.69 7.21
C ASN A 142 11.69 -3.74 7.50
N LEU A 143 10.42 -3.40 7.21
CA LEU A 143 9.31 -4.35 7.38
C LEU A 143 9.38 -5.50 6.38
N THR A 144 9.85 -5.24 5.15
CA THR A 144 10.10 -6.31 4.18
C THR A 144 11.16 -7.28 4.67
N LYS A 145 12.24 -6.77 5.29
CA LYS A 145 13.26 -7.62 5.92
C LYS A 145 12.73 -8.38 7.13
N GLN A 146 11.85 -7.77 7.93
CA GLN A 146 11.20 -8.44 9.06
C GLN A 146 10.31 -9.60 8.60
N LEU A 147 9.70 -9.47 7.42
CA LEU A 147 8.98 -10.55 6.74
C LEU A 147 9.89 -11.60 6.10
N GLU A 148 11.22 -11.46 6.22
CA GLU A 148 12.21 -12.29 5.52
C GLU A 148 12.04 -12.27 3.98
N GLY A 149 11.45 -11.19 3.47
CA GLY A 149 11.06 -11.04 2.07
C GLY A 149 12.00 -10.18 1.24
N THR A 150 11.60 -10.00 -0.02
CA THR A 150 12.25 -9.12 -1.00
C THR A 150 11.28 -8.07 -1.51
N VAL A 151 11.80 -6.92 -1.96
CA VAL A 151 11.02 -5.84 -2.57
C VAL A 151 11.64 -5.43 -3.91
N GLU A 152 10.79 -5.40 -4.92
CA GLU A 152 11.09 -4.94 -6.26
C GLU A 152 10.23 -3.73 -6.63
N LEU A 153 10.82 -2.79 -7.35
CA LEU A 153 10.16 -1.61 -7.89
C LEU A 153 10.12 -1.71 -9.41
N ARG A 154 8.93 -1.63 -9.99
CA ARG A 154 8.74 -1.47 -11.44
C ARG A 154 8.13 -0.10 -11.71
N ASN A 155 8.71 0.62 -12.67
CA ASN A 155 8.34 2.00 -12.99
C ASN A 155 7.83 2.14 -14.42
N ASN A 156 6.97 1.21 -14.85
CA ASN A 156 6.44 1.15 -16.22
C ASN A 156 4.94 1.44 -16.20
N HIS A 157 4.52 2.59 -16.77
CA HIS A 157 3.14 3.08 -16.75
C HIS A 157 2.58 3.31 -15.33
N GLY A 158 3.38 3.96 -14.48
CA GLY A 158 3.09 4.22 -13.07
C GLY A 158 4.09 3.56 -12.14
N THR A 159 3.78 3.52 -10.85
CA THR A 159 4.63 2.90 -9.83
C THR A 159 4.06 1.56 -9.40
N GLU A 160 4.87 0.50 -9.39
CA GLU A 160 4.50 -0.80 -8.84
C GLU A 160 5.58 -1.28 -7.87
N PHE A 161 5.19 -1.53 -6.62
CA PHE A 161 6.00 -2.23 -5.65
C PHE A 161 5.50 -3.66 -5.53
N GLU A 162 6.42 -4.61 -5.66
CA GLU A 162 6.17 -6.04 -5.49
C GLU A 162 6.98 -6.55 -4.30
N ILE A 163 6.31 -7.09 -3.30
CA ILE A 163 6.93 -7.67 -2.11
C ILE A 163 6.60 -9.15 -2.08
N THR A 164 7.62 -10.01 -1.94
CA THR A 164 7.46 -11.46 -1.82
C THR A 164 8.05 -11.95 -0.50
N PHE A 165 7.30 -12.70 0.29
CA PHE A 165 7.71 -13.22 1.59
C PHE A 165 7.07 -14.57 1.89
#